data_AF-A0A847AT02-F1
#
_entry.id   AF-A0A847AT02-F1
#
_cell.length_a   1.000
_cell.length_b   1.000
_cell.length_c   1.000
_cell.angle_alpha   90.00
_cell.angle_beta   90.00
_cell.angle_gamma   90.00
#
_symmetry.space_group_name_H-M   'P 1'
#
loop_
_entity.id
_entity.type
_entity.pdbx_description
1 polymer ?
#
loop_
_entity_poly.entity_id
_entity_poly.type
_entity_poly.pdbx_seq_one_letter_code
_entity_poly.pdbx_strand_id
1 'polypeptide(L)'
;MLKSVRIVKHDVKNKDTIQIGSKVKVKDLEFDEILDYNIVGQTEADPISDKISNISPLGKELMGKKKGATVSVASPGGVVKYEILEVN
;
A
#
# COMPACT_ATOMS: atom_id res chain seq x y z
N MET A 1 18.64 36.42 -23.21
CA MET A 1 18.97 34.98 -23.36
C MET A 1 18.05 34.18 -22.47
N LEU A 2 17.04 33.54 -23.04
CA LEU A 2 16.06 32.74 -22.30
C LEU A 2 16.70 31.39 -21.96
N LYS A 3 17.04 31.17 -20.69
CA LYS A 3 17.40 29.85 -20.16
C LYS A 3 16.16 28.96 -20.29
N SER A 4 16.22 27.97 -21.17
CA SER A 4 15.22 26.91 -21.24
C SER A 4 15.25 26.12 -19.93
N VAL A 5 14.41 26.53 -18.97
CA VAL A 5 14.00 25.67 -17.88
C VAL A 5 13.19 24.55 -18.52
N ARG A 6 13.82 23.38 -18.68
CA ARG A 6 13.07 22.15 -18.80
C ARG A 6 12.42 21.96 -17.44
N ILE A 7 11.16 22.39 -17.34
CA ILE A 7 10.27 21.87 -16.30
C ILE A 7 10.25 20.39 -16.59
N VAL A 8 11.02 19.62 -15.82
CA VAL A 8 10.79 18.20 -15.69
C VAL A 8 9.39 18.15 -15.10
N LYS A 9 8.39 17.97 -15.97
CA LYS A 9 7.10 17.45 -15.54
C LYS A 9 7.49 16.21 -14.74
N HIS A 10 7.30 16.28 -13.43
CA HIS A 10 7.25 15.07 -12.62
C HIS A 10 6.09 14.29 -13.22
N ASP A 11 6.45 13.39 -14.12
CA ASP A 11 5.54 12.55 -14.84
C ASP A 11 4.66 11.86 -13.80
N VAL A 12 3.36 11.95 -14.06
CA VAL A 12 2.24 11.59 -13.20
C VAL A 12 2.62 10.48 -12.22
N LYS A 13 2.57 10.83 -10.94
CA LYS A 13 2.60 9.94 -9.77
C LYS A 13 2.20 8.52 -10.17
N ASN A 14 3.10 7.56 -9.92
CA ASN A 14 2.86 6.13 -10.02
C ASN A 14 1.87 5.70 -8.90
N LYS A 15 0.66 6.28 -8.89
CA LYS A 15 -0.38 6.12 -7.85
C LYS A 15 -0.94 4.71 -7.81
N ASP A 16 -0.76 3.95 -8.88
CA ASP A 16 -1.22 2.57 -8.92
C ASP A 16 -0.32 1.63 -8.13
N THR A 17 0.88 2.04 -7.71
CA THR A 17 1.83 1.16 -7.00
C THR A 17 1.96 1.56 -5.54
N ILE A 18 1.78 0.58 -4.66
CA ILE A 18 1.87 0.77 -3.21
C ILE A 18 3.33 1.06 -2.81
N GLN A 19 3.52 2.17 -2.09
CA GLN A 19 4.80 2.60 -1.54
C GLN A 19 4.61 3.17 -0.12
N ILE A 20 5.71 3.51 0.55
CA ILE A 20 5.64 4.19 1.84
C ILE A 20 4.95 5.55 1.64
N GLY A 21 3.98 5.85 2.49
CA GLY A 21 3.09 7.00 2.41
C GLY A 21 1.79 6.74 1.62
N SER A 22 1.65 5.61 0.95
CA SER A 22 0.41 5.25 0.25
C SER A 22 -0.72 4.94 1.22
N LYS A 23 -1.93 5.41 0.90
CA LYS A 23 -3.16 4.89 1.52
C LYS A 23 -3.74 3.81 0.62
N VAL A 24 -4.01 2.65 1.18
CA VAL A 24 -4.49 1.47 0.45
C VAL A 24 -5.78 0.96 1.05
N LYS A 25 -6.72 0.58 0.19
CA LYS A 25 -7.94 -0.10 0.59
C LYS A 25 -7.83 -1.55 0.16
N VAL A 26 -7.94 -2.48 1.11
CA VAL A 26 -7.84 -3.92 0.87
C VAL A 26 -9.13 -4.61 1.30
N LYS A 27 -9.49 -5.68 0.60
CA LYS A 27 -10.59 -6.56 0.97
C LYS A 27 -10.02 -7.85 1.52
N ASP A 28 -10.36 -8.18 2.77
CA ASP A 28 -10.14 -9.51 3.33
C ASP A 28 -11.10 -10.48 2.64
N LEU A 29 -10.56 -11.46 1.92
CA LEU A 29 -11.35 -12.43 1.18
C LEU A 29 -11.90 -13.56 2.06
N GLU A 30 -11.42 -13.69 3.31
CA GLU A 30 -11.90 -14.68 4.27
C GLU A 30 -13.16 -14.18 4.99
N PHE A 31 -13.15 -12.92 5.41
CA PHE A 31 -14.25 -12.31 6.17
C PHE A 31 -15.14 -11.35 5.36
N ASP A 32 -14.81 -11.13 4.08
CA ASP A 32 -15.47 -10.16 3.19
C ASP A 32 -15.42 -8.70 3.69
N GLU A 33 -14.44 -8.39 4.56
CA GLU A 33 -14.29 -7.07 5.19
C GLU A 33 -13.39 -6.14 4.36
N ILE A 34 -13.72 -4.85 4.36
CA ILE A 34 -12.92 -3.81 3.71
C ILE A 34 -12.16 -3.02 4.76
N LEU A 35 -10.83 -2.99 4.60
CA LEU A 35 -9.91 -2.37 5.53
C LEU A 35 -9.11 -1.27 4.80
N ASP A 36 -8.93 -0.14 5.46
CA ASP A 36 -8.16 1.00 4.95
C ASP A 36 -6.87 1.12 5.75
N TYR A 37 -5.71 1.13 5.08
CA TYR A 37 -4.41 1.20 5.71
C TYR A 37 -3.54 2.30 5.13
N ASN A 38 -2.70 2.90 5.96
CA ASN A 38 -1.62 3.78 5.54
C ASN A 38 -0.30 3.01 5.67
N ILE A 39 0.39 2.80 4.55
CA ILE A 39 1.69 2.13 4.55
C ILE A 39 2.73 3.14 5.01
N VAL A 40 3.41 2.86 6.12
CA VAL A 40 4.40 3.75 6.73
C VAL A 40 5.71 3.03 7.02
N GLY A 41 6.74 3.76 7.41
CA GLY A 41 7.99 3.17 7.89
C GLY A 41 7.80 2.43 9.23
N GLN A 42 8.75 1.56 9.59
CA GLN A 42 8.74 0.83 10.87
C GLN A 42 8.53 1.73 12.09
N THR A 43 9.22 2.86 12.14
CA THR A 43 9.20 3.78 13.29
C THR A 43 7.88 4.53 13.45
N GLU A 44 7.08 4.61 12.39
CA GLU A 44 5.84 5.41 12.33
C GLU A 44 4.57 4.55 12.41
N ALA A 45 4.74 3.23 12.50
CA ALA A 45 3.64 2.28 12.53
C ALA A 45 2.84 2.41 13.82
N ASP A 46 1.53 2.51 13.65
CA ASP A 46 0.57 2.65 14.74
C ASP A 46 -0.72 1.91 14.34
N PRO A 47 -0.92 0.68 14.85
CA PRO A 47 -2.09 -0.13 14.54
C PRO A 47 -3.41 0.54 14.96
N ILE A 48 -3.39 1.45 15.94
CA ILE A 48 -4.59 2.16 16.40
C ILE A 48 -5.03 3.20 15.37
N SER A 49 -4.07 3.74 14.60
CA SER A 49 -4.30 4.76 13.57
C SER A 49 -4.32 4.19 12.15
N ASP A 50 -4.58 2.89 11.99
CA ASP A 50 -4.57 2.17 10.71
C ASP A 50 -3.25 2.35 9.93
N LYS A 51 -2.12 2.50 10.64
CA LYS A 51 -0.80 2.64 10.05
C LYS A 51 -0.05 1.32 10.09
N ILE A 52 0.17 0.74 8.92
CA ILE A 52 0.88 -0.53 8.77
C ILE A 52 2.32 -0.25 8.37
N SER A 53 3.25 -0.86 9.11
CA SER A 53 4.66 -0.84 8.73
C SER A 53 4.90 -1.60 7.42
N ASN A 54 5.72 -1.02 6.54
CA ASN A 54 6.29 -1.67 5.36
C ASN A 54 7.06 -2.97 5.65
N ILE A 55 7.48 -3.22 6.90
CA ILE A 55 8.18 -4.46 7.30
C ILE A 55 7.28 -5.51 7.97
N SER A 56 6.00 -5.20 8.19
CA SER A 56 5.03 -6.15 8.72
C SER A 56 4.70 -7.25 7.69
N PRO A 57 4.15 -8.41 8.09
CA PRO A 57 3.78 -9.46 7.14
C PRO A 57 2.87 -8.98 6.01
N LEU A 58 1.81 -8.22 6.33
CA LEU A 58 0.91 -7.65 5.33
C LEU A 58 1.59 -6.53 4.53
N GLY A 59 2.30 -5.61 5.21
CA GLY A 59 2.99 -4.51 4.53
C GLY A 59 4.00 -4.98 3.49
N LYS A 60 4.80 -6.00 3.81
CA LYS A 60 5.77 -6.61 2.88
C LYS A 60 5.12 -7.16 1.62
N GLU A 61 3.99 -7.84 1.77
CA GLU A 61 3.27 -8.41 0.64
C GLU A 61 2.59 -7.35 -0.22
N LEU A 62 2.15 -6.24 0.39
CA LEU A 62 1.53 -5.10 -0.30
C LEU A 62 2.54 -4.22 -1.04
N MET A 63 3.76 -4.06 -0.53
CA MET A 63 4.77 -3.19 -1.13
C MET A 63 5.03 -3.51 -2.60
N GLY A 64 4.96 -2.50 -3.47
CA GLY A 64 5.18 -2.65 -4.90
C GLY A 64 4.03 -3.32 -5.68
N LYS A 65 2.95 -3.73 -5.02
CA LYS A 65 1.74 -4.24 -5.67
C LYS A 65 0.88 -3.11 -6.19
N LYS A 66 -0.08 -3.47 -7.05
CA LYS A 66 -1.01 -2.53 -7.66
C LYS A 66 -2.46 -2.84 -7.35
N LYS A 67 -3.33 -1.87 -7.59
CA LYS A 67 -4.79 -2.09 -7.58
C LYS A 67 -5.17 -3.31 -8.42
N GLY A 68 -6.09 -4.11 -7.91
CA GLY A 68 -6.57 -5.36 -8.50
C GLY A 68 -5.67 -6.57 -8.27
N ALA A 69 -4.51 -6.41 -7.62
CA ALA A 69 -3.69 -7.55 -7.24
C ALA A 69 -4.20 -8.17 -5.93
N THR A 70 -4.10 -9.50 -5.84
CA THR A 70 -4.36 -10.25 -4.61
C THR A 70 -3.02 -10.66 -3.98
N VAL A 71 -2.92 -10.51 -2.67
CA VAL A 71 -1.76 -10.93 -1.88
C VAL A 71 -2.17 -11.99 -0.86
N SER A 72 -1.23 -12.85 -0.47
CA SER A 72 -1.46 -13.91 0.52
C SER A 72 -0.50 -13.71 1.67
N VAL A 73 -1.04 -13.55 2.87
CA VAL A 73 -0.26 -13.24 4.08
C VAL A 73 -0.37 -14.42 5.04
N ALA A 74 0.77 -14.89 5.53
CA ALA A 74 0.80 -15.91 6.57
C ALA A 74 0.41 -15.29 7.92
N SER A 75 -0.61 -15.87 8.54
CA SER A 75 -1.10 -15.56 9.89
C SER A 75 -1.02 -16.83 10.76
N PRO A 76 -0.95 -16.74 12.11
CA PRO A 76 -0.92 -17.92 12.96
C PRO A 76 -2.08 -18.90 12.76
N GLY A 77 -3.23 -18.42 12.28
CA GLY A 77 -4.41 -19.23 11.97
C GLY A 77 -4.44 -19.84 10.56
N GLY A 78 -3.49 -19.48 9.68
CA GLY A 78 -3.50 -19.88 8.27
C GLY A 78 -3.08 -18.76 7.32
N VAL A 79 -3.27 -18.99 6.02
CA VAL A 79 -2.97 -17.99 4.98
C VAL A 79 -4.21 -17.16 4.69
N VAL A 80 -4.15 -15.87 4.99
CA VAL A 80 -5.23 -14.91 4.71
C VAL A 80 -4.96 -14.22 3.37
N LYS A 81 -6.00 -14.03 2.55
CA LYS A 81 -5.87 -13.39 1.24
C LYS A 81 -6.51 -12.01 1.25
N TYR A 82 -5.78 -11.04 0.70
CA TYR A 82 -6.26 -9.67 0.56
C TYR A 82 -6.27 -9.23 -0.90
N GLU A 83 -7.36 -8.63 -1.35
CA GLU A 83 -7.44 -7.98 -2.67
C GLU A 83 -7.26 -6.48 -2.53
N ILE A 84 -6.38 -5.87 -3.33
CA ILE A 84 -6.14 -4.43 -3.32
C ILE A 84 -7.22 -3.74 -4.15
N LEU A 85 -8.15 -3.05 -3.48
CA LEU A 85 -9.24 -2.34 -4.13
C LEU A 85 -8.82 -0.94 -4.61
N GLU A 86 -7.93 -0.28 -3.86
CA GLU A 86 -7.53 1.11 -4.13
C GLU A 86 -6.14 1.44 -3.60
N VAL A 87 -5.43 2.36 -4.28
CA VAL A 87 -4.13 2.92 -3.88
C VAL A 87 -4.16 4.43 -4.14
N ASN A 88 -3.79 5.23 -3.14
CA ASN A 88 -3.80 6.70 -3.18
C ASN A 88 -2.47 7.34 -2.76
#